data_AF-A0A1E7G8U9-F1
#
_entry.id   AF-A0A1E7G8U9-F1
#
_cell.length_a   1.000
_cell.length_b   1.000
_cell.length_c   1.000
_cell.angle_alpha   90.00
_cell.angle_beta   90.00
_cell.angle_gamma   90.00
#
_symmetry.space_group_name_H-M   'P 1'
#
loop_
_entity.id
_entity.type
_entity.pdbx_description
1 polymer ?
#
loop_
_entity_poly.entity_id
_entity_poly.type
_entity_poly.pdbx_seq_one_letter_code
_entity_poly.pdbx_strand_id
1 'polypeptide(L)'
;MNKQQVKNAVRRFSDLIERNKDLQAYSDFKEGMNEGLEIAKDTFEENAEKFVLSDSEEDRVTKIKSLQDSFDLLIDRLVIKKKPKYSQDSLDGINKGLERSKELFRDFIEEFL
;
A
#
# COMPACT_ATOMS: atom_id res chain seq x y z
N MET A 1 -13.69 14.19 11.23
CA MET A 1 -12.48 13.67 10.57
C MET A 1 -11.56 14.84 10.25
N ASN A 2 -10.33 14.84 10.76
CA ASN A 2 -9.40 15.95 10.55
C ASN A 2 -8.72 15.81 9.18
N LYS A 3 -9.04 16.71 8.24
CA LYS A 3 -8.42 16.72 6.90
C LYS A 3 -6.89 16.77 6.95
N GLN A 4 -6.31 17.33 8.02
CA GLN A 4 -4.86 17.35 8.21
C GLN A 4 -4.29 15.98 8.57
N GLN A 5 -5.02 15.16 9.34
CA GLN A 5 -4.60 13.79 9.68
C GLN A 5 -4.58 12.90 8.44
N VAL A 6 -5.62 12.98 7.60
CA VAL A 6 -5.67 12.25 6.31
C VAL A 6 -4.48 12.61 5.42
N LYS A 7 -4.23 13.92 5.22
CA LYS A 7 -3.07 14.38 4.43
C LYS A 7 -1.74 13.90 5.00
N ASN A 8 -1.59 13.90 6.32
CA ASN A 8 -0.36 13.43 6.97
C ASN A 8 -0.17 11.91 6.79
N ALA A 9 -1.25 11.13 6.89
CA ALA A 9 -1.23 9.69 6.67
C ALA A 9 -0.83 9.36 5.22
N VAL A 10 -1.50 9.98 4.23
CA VAL A 10 -1.17 9.85 2.80
C VAL A 10 0.29 10.17 2.54
N ARG A 11 0.77 11.30 3.05
CA ARG A 11 2.17 11.71 2.87
C ARG A 11 3.14 10.70 3.45
N ARG A 12 2.93 10.25 4.69
CA ARG A 12 3.85 9.30 5.34
C ARG A 12 3.87 7.94 4.66
N PHE A 13 2.72 7.41 4.29
CA PHE A 13 2.66 6.14 3.58
C PHE A 13 3.30 6.26 2.19
N SER A 14 3.06 7.36 1.48
CA SER A 14 3.73 7.65 0.20
C SER A 14 5.25 7.70 0.35
N ASP A 15 5.76 8.44 1.35
CA ASP A 15 7.19 8.51 1.63
C ASP A 15 7.78 7.12 1.95
N LEU A 16 7.03 6.26 2.66
CA LEU A 16 7.44 4.88 2.95
C LEU A 16 7.52 4.04 1.69
N ILE A 17 6.54 4.14 0.80
CA ILE A 17 6.52 3.43 -0.49
C ILE A 17 7.70 3.85 -1.37
N GLU A 18 7.92 5.16 -1.56
CA GLU A 18 9.02 5.65 -2.41
C GLU A 18 10.40 5.18 -1.93
N ARG A 19 10.61 5.10 -0.60
CA ARG A 19 11.87 4.59 -0.01
C ARG A 19 12.08 3.09 -0.22
N ASN A 20 11.02 2.33 -0.50
CA ASN A 20 11.06 0.89 -0.70
C ASN A 20 11.07 0.47 -2.17
N LYS A 21 10.98 1.42 -3.11
CA LYS A 21 11.18 1.14 -4.54
C LYS A 21 12.65 0.85 -4.83
N ASP A 22 12.89 -0.14 -5.69
CA ASP A 22 14.25 -0.47 -6.15
C ASP A 22 14.63 0.45 -7.32
N LEU A 23 15.60 1.35 -7.09
CA LEU A 23 16.12 2.30 -8.07
C LEU A 23 17.38 1.80 -8.81
N GLN A 24 17.82 0.57 -8.56
CA GLN A 24 19.02 0.00 -9.18
C GLN A 24 18.74 -0.56 -10.59
N ALA A 25 19.71 -1.28 -11.16
CA ALA A 25 19.71 -1.72 -12.56
C ALA A 25 18.39 -2.39 -13.01
N TYR A 26 17.98 -2.04 -14.23
CA TYR A 26 16.68 -2.32 -14.83
C TYR A 26 16.42 -3.82 -15.06
N SER A 27 15.26 -4.30 -14.60
CA SER A 27 14.67 -5.57 -15.04
C SER A 27 13.15 -5.47 -15.00
N ASP A 28 12.48 -6.23 -15.87
CA ASP A 28 11.02 -6.30 -15.96
C ASP A 28 10.38 -6.62 -14.60
N PHE A 29 10.99 -7.53 -13.82
CA PHE A 29 10.52 -7.89 -12.49
C PHE A 29 10.60 -6.72 -11.51
N LYS A 30 11.71 -5.97 -11.49
CA LYS A 30 11.88 -4.83 -10.60
C LYS A 30 10.97 -3.67 -10.96
N GLU A 31 10.79 -3.40 -12.26
CA GLU A 31 9.81 -2.42 -12.73
C GLU A 31 8.40 -2.82 -12.29
N GLY A 32 8.05 -4.10 -12.46
CA GLY A 32 6.80 -4.65 -11.98
C GLY A 32 6.62 -4.45 -10.47
N MET A 33 7.64 -4.76 -9.67
CA MET A 33 7.60 -4.56 -8.21
C MET A 33 7.36 -3.10 -7.83
N ASN A 34 8.06 -2.16 -8.46
CA ASN A 34 7.86 -0.73 -8.23
C ASN A 34 6.45 -0.28 -8.66
N GLU A 35 5.91 -0.81 -9.76
CA GLU A 35 4.54 -0.53 -10.20
C GLU A 35 3.51 -1.10 -9.22
N GLY A 36 3.71 -2.31 -8.68
CA GLY A 36 2.85 -2.87 -7.64
C GLY A 36 2.82 -2.01 -6.37
N LEU A 37 3.98 -1.51 -5.94
CA LEU A 37 4.08 -0.56 -4.83
C LEU A 37 3.37 0.76 -5.13
N GLU A 38 3.49 1.28 -6.35
CA GLU A 38 2.81 2.51 -6.78
C GLU A 38 1.28 2.34 -6.80
N ILE A 39 0.78 1.23 -7.34
CA ILE A 39 -0.65 0.93 -7.34
C ILE A 39 -1.20 0.88 -5.90
N ALA A 40 -0.45 0.29 -4.97
CA ALA A 40 -0.84 0.23 -3.56
C ALA A 40 -0.87 1.62 -2.91
N LYS A 41 0.09 2.49 -3.23
CA LYS A 41 0.10 3.89 -2.79
C LYS A 41 -1.14 4.64 -3.25
N ASP A 42 -1.45 4.55 -4.54
CA ASP A 42 -2.61 5.24 -5.13
C ASP A 42 -3.92 4.70 -4.53
N THR A 43 -4.02 3.37 -4.38
CA THR A 43 -5.16 2.71 -3.74
C THR A 43 -5.34 3.20 -2.29
N PHE A 44 -4.25 3.34 -1.52
CA PHE A 44 -4.32 3.90 -0.17
C PHE A 44 -4.79 5.35 -0.20
N GLU A 45 -4.20 6.20 -1.06
CA GLU A 45 -4.55 7.63 -1.15
C GLU A 45 -6.04 7.83 -1.45
N GLU A 46 -6.59 7.08 -2.42
CA GLU A 46 -8.01 7.10 -2.78
C GLU A 46 -8.93 6.67 -1.62
N ASN A 47 -8.41 5.87 -0.68
CA ASN A 47 -9.17 5.29 0.42
C ASN A 47 -8.74 5.81 1.80
N ALA A 48 -7.85 6.80 1.86
CA ALA A 48 -7.15 7.21 3.09
C ALA A 48 -8.11 7.65 4.21
N GLU A 49 -9.27 8.19 3.84
CA GLU A 49 -10.34 8.57 4.77
C GLU A 49 -10.84 7.39 5.61
N LYS A 50 -10.77 6.16 5.10
CA LYS A 50 -11.19 4.93 5.81
C LYS A 50 -10.16 4.48 6.86
N PHE A 51 -8.90 4.87 6.69
CA PHE A 51 -7.78 4.43 7.51
C PHE A 51 -7.40 5.42 8.61
N VAL A 52 -7.78 6.70 8.43
CA VAL A 52 -7.62 7.71 9.48
C VAL A 52 -8.78 7.59 10.45
N LEU A 53 -8.61 6.66 11.39
CA LEU A 53 -9.62 6.32 12.38
C LEU A 53 -9.99 7.52 13.24
N SER A 54 -11.31 7.64 13.44
CA SER A 54 -11.92 8.38 14.54
C SER A 54 -11.42 7.85 15.89
N ASP A 55 -11.62 8.67 16.94
CA ASP A 55 -11.40 8.33 18.36
C ASP A 55 -12.38 7.23 18.83
N SER A 56 -12.29 6.04 18.21
CA SER A 56 -12.96 4.82 18.63
C SER A 56 -12.28 4.32 19.90
N GLU A 57 -13.08 3.99 20.93
CA GLU A 57 -12.65 3.36 22.19
C GLU A 57 -12.19 1.89 22.02
N GLU A 58 -12.07 1.39 20.78
CA GLU A 58 -11.53 0.06 20.53
C GLU A 58 -10.10 -0.13 21.03
N ASP A 59 -9.82 -1.33 21.53
CA ASP A 59 -8.48 -1.77 21.85
C ASP A 59 -7.54 -1.66 20.62
N ARG A 60 -6.33 -1.13 20.86
CA ARG A 60 -5.33 -0.84 19.82
C ARG A 60 -5.02 -2.04 18.92
N VAL A 61 -4.99 -3.25 19.48
CA VAL A 61 -4.69 -4.47 18.71
C VAL A 61 -5.83 -4.80 17.74
N THR A 62 -7.07 -4.69 18.21
CA THR A 62 -8.26 -4.91 17.37
C THR A 62 -8.32 -3.88 16.23
N LYS A 63 -8.01 -2.63 16.54
CA LYS A 63 -7.99 -1.51 15.60
C LYS A 63 -6.93 -1.70 14.51
N ILE A 64 -5.69 -2.05 14.88
CA ILE A 64 -4.60 -2.35 13.93
C ILE A 64 -4.99 -3.51 13.01
N LYS A 65 -5.52 -4.60 13.58
CA LYS A 65 -5.93 -5.76 12.79
C LYS A 65 -7.02 -5.41 11.78
N SER A 66 -8.06 -4.68 12.21
CA SER A 66 -9.17 -4.28 11.33
C SER A 66 -8.70 -3.42 10.15
N LEU A 67 -7.75 -2.50 10.37
CA LEU A 67 -7.17 -1.71 9.29
C LEU A 67 -6.36 -2.56 8.32
N GLN A 68 -5.51 -3.45 8.85
CA GLN A 68 -4.72 -4.35 8.03
C GLN A 68 -5.64 -5.20 7.14
N ASP A 69 -6.64 -5.85 7.73
CA ASP A 69 -7.60 -6.70 7.00
C ASP A 69 -8.34 -5.88 5.93
N SER A 70 -8.65 -4.62 6.22
CA SER A 70 -9.32 -3.71 5.26
C SER A 70 -8.40 -3.34 4.09
N PHE A 71 -7.13 -3.05 4.35
CA PHE A 71 -6.16 -2.72 3.32
C PHE A 71 -5.83 -3.93 2.44
N ASP A 72 -5.57 -5.09 3.07
CA ASP A 72 -5.30 -6.35 2.38
C ASP A 72 -6.44 -6.69 1.41
N LEU A 73 -7.69 -6.53 1.86
CA LEU A 73 -8.88 -6.75 1.03
C LEU A 73 -8.97 -5.78 -0.17
N LEU A 74 -8.56 -4.52 -0.02
CA LEU A 74 -8.50 -3.59 -1.15
C LEU A 74 -7.48 -4.06 -2.18
N ILE A 75 -6.28 -4.45 -1.72
CA ILE A 75 -5.20 -4.93 -2.58
C ILE A 75 -5.60 -6.23 -3.30
N ASP A 76 -6.17 -7.20 -2.59
CA ASP A 76 -6.57 -8.50 -3.15
C ASP A 76 -7.66 -8.39 -4.23
N ARG A 77 -8.46 -7.31 -4.19
CA ARG A 77 -9.51 -7.05 -5.18
C ARG A 77 -8.99 -6.37 -6.44
N LEU A 78 -7.75 -5.91 -6.46
CA LEU A 78 -7.17 -5.28 -7.63
C LEU A 78 -7.02 -6.29 -8.76
N VAL A 79 -7.68 -6.01 -9.88
CA VAL A 79 -7.52 -6.80 -11.11
C VAL A 79 -6.41 -6.18 -11.94
N ILE A 80 -5.21 -6.75 -11.86
CA ILE A 80 -4.08 -6.33 -12.69
C ILE A 80 -4.32 -6.79 -14.12
N LYS A 81 -4.81 -5.88 -14.96
CA LYS A 81 -4.96 -6.12 -16.38
C LYS A 81 -3.59 -6.17 -17.03
N LYS A 82 -3.23 -7.33 -17.59
CA LYS A 82 -2.02 -7.48 -18.40
C LYS A 82 -2.01 -6.47 -19.53
N LYS A 83 -1.12 -5.49 -19.48
CA LYS A 83 -0.84 -4.60 -20.62
C LYS A 83 -0.08 -5.42 -21.69
N PRO A 84 -0.24 -5.14 -22.99
CA PRO A 84 0.42 -5.90 -24.05
C PRO A 84 1.95 -5.98 -23.94
N LYS A 85 2.56 -5.05 -23.20
CA LYS A 85 4.01 -4.96 -22.99
C LYS A 85 4.51 -5.68 -21.74
N TYR A 86 3.63 -6.24 -20.90
CA TYR A 86 4.07 -6.94 -19.70
C TYR A 86 4.55 -8.34 -20.03
N SER A 87 5.83 -8.57 -19.74
CA SER A 87 6.36 -9.92 -19.60
C SER A 87 5.73 -10.61 -18.39
N GLN A 88 5.93 -11.92 -18.28
CA GLN A 88 5.50 -12.65 -17.09
C GLN A 88 6.24 -12.13 -15.84
N ASP A 89 7.53 -11.83 -15.98
CA ASP A 89 8.36 -11.26 -14.91
C ASP A 89 7.81 -9.94 -14.40
N SER A 90 7.30 -9.06 -15.28
CA SER A 90 6.62 -7.83 -14.85
C SER A 90 5.37 -8.11 -14.01
N LEU A 91 4.55 -9.08 -14.41
CA LEU A 91 3.34 -9.44 -13.66
C LEU A 91 3.68 -10.03 -12.29
N ASP A 92 4.67 -10.92 -12.24
CA ASP A 92 5.16 -11.51 -11.00
C ASP A 92 5.75 -10.45 -10.09
N GLY A 93 6.48 -9.49 -10.68
CA GLY A 93 6.96 -8.28 -10.03
C GLY A 93 5.82 -7.47 -9.40
N ILE A 94 4.78 -7.13 -10.17
CA ILE A 94 3.60 -6.37 -9.68
C ILE A 94 2.97 -7.07 -8.48
N ASN A 95 2.70 -8.37 -8.61
CA ASN A 95 2.12 -9.14 -7.51
C ASN A 95 3.02 -9.11 -6.27
N LYS A 96 4.34 -9.22 -6.43
CA LYS A 96 5.29 -9.09 -5.32
C LYS A 96 5.35 -7.69 -4.72
N GLY A 97 5.22 -6.65 -5.54
CA GLY A 97 5.09 -5.26 -5.07
C GLY A 97 3.83 -5.06 -4.22
N LEU A 98 2.70 -5.62 -4.66
CA LEU A 98 1.44 -5.59 -3.90
C LEU A 98 1.56 -6.33 -2.57
N GLU A 99 2.12 -7.54 -2.55
CA GLU A 99 2.36 -8.27 -1.29
C GLU A 99 3.28 -7.50 -0.34
N ARG A 100 4.37 -6.92 -0.87
CA ARG A 100 5.28 -6.08 -0.08
C ARG A 100 4.59 -4.86 0.50
N SER A 101 3.64 -4.26 -0.24
CA SER A 101 2.90 -3.10 0.25
C SER A 101 2.03 -3.41 1.48
N LYS A 102 1.51 -4.64 1.60
CA LYS A 102 0.75 -5.08 2.78
C LYS A 102 1.62 -5.13 4.04
N GLU A 103 2.86 -5.59 3.89
CA GLU A 103 3.86 -5.58 4.97
C GLU A 103 4.20 -4.15 5.39
N LEU A 104 4.46 -3.27 4.42
CA LEU A 104 4.75 -1.85 4.68
C LEU A 104 3.56 -1.13 5.33
N PHE A 105 2.33 -1.49 4.96
CA PHE A 105 1.14 -0.94 5.57
C PHE A 105 1.03 -1.33 7.04
N ARG A 106 1.37 -2.58 7.40
CA ARG A 106 1.43 -3.04 8.79
C ARG A 106 2.40 -2.20 9.61
N ASP A 107 3.63 -2.04 9.12
CA ASP A 107 4.66 -1.24 9.78
C ASP A 107 4.17 0.21 9.97
N PHE A 108 3.52 0.77 8.93
CA PHE A 108 2.95 2.11 8.97
C PHE A 108 1.87 2.27 10.06
N ILE A 109 0.92 1.34 10.18
CA ILE A 109 -0.17 1.47 11.16
C ILE A 109 0.29 1.16 12.60
N GLU A 110 1.30 0.31 12.79
CA GLU A 110 1.90 0.03 14.10
C GLU A 110 2.67 1.24 14.66
N GLU A 111 3.35 2.00 13.80
CA GLU A 111 4.07 3.22 14.18
C GLU A 111 3.13 4.43 14.37
N PHE A 112 1.99 4.45 13.70
CA PHE A 112 1.13 5.64 13.59
C PHE A 112 -0.10 5.65 14.52
N LEU A 113 -0.51 4.49 15.05
CA LEU A 113 -1.64 4.32 15.98
C LEU A 113 -1.20 3.64 17.26
#